data_AF-A0A9D1ULV3-F1
#
_entry.id   AF-A0A9D1ULV3-F1
#
_cell.length_a   1.000
_cell.length_b   1.000
_cell.length_c   1.000
_cell.angle_alpha   90.00
_cell.angle_beta   90.00
_cell.angle_gamma   90.00
#
_symmetry.space_group_name_H-M   'P 1'
#
loop_
_entity.id
_entity.type
_entity.pdbx_description
1 polymer ?
#
loop_
_entity_poly.entity_id
_entity_poly.type
_entity_poly.pdbx_seq_one_letter_code
_entity_poly.pdbx_strand_id
1 'polypeptide(L)'
;MRPLSQSLRIALVSIAVVIYAVTWLYLVLNQPDDSDFTSMADSASTTIALIGFLVPTVLALIAVIPTLPVRTLALMPVALVLNIVVGQVVGTMGLPLPLYLDSFGTVLVGVLAGPAAGLATGGLSAMVWGTFNPTIICFAAGYALMGLAAGLVRKLFESSWWKVAIAALVLGFLSALVSAPVASFIFGGTAGTGTGLLVSAYQSLGASQTTAVFLQSWTSDPLDKLIVFLVVWVVIRSLPERSRRTFAPDAVTAK
;
A
#
# COMPACT_ATOMS: atom_id res chain seq x y z
N MET A 1 -21.21 -11.77 15.24
CA MET A 1 -20.77 -12.75 14.24
C MET A 1 -19.77 -13.70 14.89
N ARG A 2 -19.90 -15.02 14.72
CA ARG A 2 -18.88 -15.96 15.24
C ARG A 2 -17.58 -15.79 14.44
N PRO A 3 -16.40 -15.82 15.06
CA PRO A 3 -15.14 -15.72 14.33
C PRO A 3 -14.98 -16.92 13.39
N LEU A 4 -14.53 -16.65 12.17
CA LEU A 4 -14.21 -17.67 11.17
C LEU A 4 -13.09 -18.59 11.70
N SER A 5 -13.08 -19.86 11.28
CA SER A 5 -11.98 -20.77 11.62
C SER A 5 -10.64 -20.24 11.07
N GLN A 6 -9.54 -20.56 11.75
CA GLN A 6 -8.21 -20.10 11.34
C GLN A 6 -7.86 -20.53 9.92
N SER A 7 -8.16 -21.78 9.53
CA SER A 7 -7.92 -22.29 8.19
C SER A 7 -8.70 -21.53 7.12
N LEU A 8 -9.97 -21.20 7.40
CA LEU A 8 -10.79 -20.41 6.48
C LEU A 8 -10.26 -18.99 6.32
N ARG A 9 -9.81 -18.36 7.41
CA ARG A 9 -9.20 -17.02 7.35
C ARG A 9 -7.93 -17.00 6.52
N ILE A 10 -7.04 -17.97 6.73
CA ILE A 10 -5.81 -18.11 5.95
C ILE A 10 -6.17 -18.31 4.47
N ALA A 11 -7.13 -19.17 4.16
CA ALA A 11 -7.59 -19.37 2.79
C ALA A 11 -8.12 -18.07 2.16
N LEU A 12 -8.96 -17.31 2.86
CA LEU A 12 -9.49 -16.03 2.37
C LEU A 12 -8.39 -15.00 2.09
N VAL A 13 -7.42 -14.86 3.00
CA VAL A 13 -6.30 -13.93 2.84
C VAL A 13 -5.39 -14.38 1.68
N SER A 14 -5.10 -15.67 1.57
CA SER A 14 -4.30 -16.21 0.46
C SER A 14 -4.99 -16.00 -0.89
N ILE A 15 -6.30 -16.26 -0.97
CA ILE A 15 -7.11 -15.99 -2.17
C ILE A 15 -7.06 -14.49 -2.51
N ALA A 16 -7.22 -13.61 -1.50
CA ALA A 16 -7.13 -12.17 -1.71
C ALA A 16 -5.78 -11.75 -2.30
N VAL A 17 -4.66 -12.26 -1.75
CA VAL A 17 -3.30 -12.00 -2.27
C VAL A 17 -3.16 -12.46 -3.71
N VAL A 18 -3.66 -13.66 -4.05
CA VAL A 18 -3.60 -14.19 -5.41
C VAL A 18 -4.40 -13.32 -6.37
N ILE A 19 -5.62 -12.91 -6.02
CA ILE A 19 -6.45 -12.06 -6.87
C ILE A 19 -5.75 -10.70 -7.08
N TYR A 20 -5.22 -10.08 -6.03
CA TYR A 20 -4.41 -8.85 -6.16
C TYR A 20 -3.27 -9.00 -7.17
N ALA A 21 -2.49 -10.08 -7.04
CA ALA A 21 -1.35 -10.32 -7.92
C ALA A 21 -1.78 -10.60 -9.37
N VAL A 22 -2.83 -11.40 -9.57
CA VAL A 22 -3.35 -11.74 -10.91
C VAL A 22 -3.95 -10.52 -11.60
N THR A 23 -4.75 -9.71 -10.89
CA THR A 23 -5.32 -8.48 -11.44
C THR A 23 -4.21 -7.49 -11.81
N TRP A 24 -3.23 -7.28 -10.92
CA TRP A 24 -2.09 -6.42 -11.22
C TRP A 24 -1.30 -6.92 -12.43
N LEU A 25 -0.99 -8.22 -12.48
CA LEU A 25 -0.24 -8.82 -13.57
C LEU A 25 -1.00 -8.70 -14.90
N TYR A 26 -2.31 -8.93 -14.88
CA TYR A 26 -3.17 -8.76 -16.05
C TYR A 26 -3.11 -7.32 -16.57
N LEU A 27 -3.23 -6.31 -15.71
CA LEU A 27 -3.19 -4.90 -16.12
C LEU A 27 -1.81 -4.52 -16.68
N VAL A 28 -0.74 -4.95 -16.02
CA VAL A 28 0.64 -4.65 -16.44
C VAL A 28 1.00 -5.32 -17.77
N LEU A 29 0.55 -6.56 -18.00
CA LEU A 29 0.85 -7.29 -19.23
C LEU A 29 0.02 -6.81 -20.42
N ASN A 30 -1.23 -6.41 -20.20
CA ASN A 30 -2.11 -5.97 -21.29
C ASN A 30 -1.96 -4.49 -21.65
N GLN A 31 -1.35 -3.67 -20.78
CA GLN A 31 -1.08 -2.24 -21.03
C GLN A 31 -2.28 -1.49 -21.62
N PRO A 32 -3.42 -1.47 -20.91
CA PRO A 32 -4.65 -0.90 -21.43
C PRO A 32 -4.51 0.61 -21.71
N ASP A 33 -5.09 1.05 -22.82
CA ASP A 33 -5.13 2.44 -23.30
C ASP A 33 -6.58 2.96 -23.48
N ASP A 34 -7.57 2.24 -22.94
CA ASP A 34 -9.00 2.49 -23.11
C ASP A 34 -9.60 3.47 -22.07
N SER A 35 -8.79 4.07 -21.20
CA SER A 35 -9.23 4.95 -20.11
C SER A 35 -8.41 6.23 -20.00
N ASP A 36 -9.11 7.33 -19.79
CA ASP A 36 -8.52 8.61 -19.38
C ASP A 36 -8.56 8.82 -17.85
N PHE A 37 -8.98 7.80 -17.09
CA PHE A 37 -9.09 7.80 -15.62
C PHE A 37 -9.96 8.95 -15.07
N THR A 38 -11.06 9.25 -15.77
CA THR A 38 -12.05 10.24 -15.32
C THR A 38 -12.92 9.70 -14.18
N SER A 39 -13.07 8.37 -14.12
CA SER A 39 -13.80 7.64 -13.09
C SER A 39 -13.12 6.29 -12.84
N MET A 40 -13.44 5.64 -11.71
CA MET A 40 -12.90 4.31 -11.35
C MET A 40 -13.41 3.18 -12.25
N ALA A 41 -14.40 3.42 -13.10
CA ALA A 41 -15.02 2.45 -13.98
C ALA A 41 -15.55 3.15 -15.25
N ASP A 42 -14.72 3.97 -15.89
CA ASP A 42 -15.05 4.62 -17.17
C ASP A 42 -14.85 3.70 -18.38
N SER A 43 -14.10 2.61 -18.21
CA SER A 43 -13.64 1.72 -19.26
C SER A 43 -13.66 0.25 -18.81
N ALA A 44 -13.36 -0.67 -19.73
CA ALA A 44 -13.28 -2.09 -19.39
C ALA A 44 -12.08 -2.36 -18.45
N SER A 45 -10.92 -1.75 -18.71
CA SER A 45 -9.71 -1.96 -17.90
C SER A 45 -9.87 -1.41 -16.47
N THR A 46 -10.42 -0.21 -16.30
CA THR A 46 -10.69 0.37 -14.98
C THR A 46 -11.75 -0.40 -14.22
N THR A 47 -12.77 -0.92 -14.91
CA THR A 47 -13.76 -1.82 -14.29
C THR A 47 -13.11 -3.13 -13.82
N ILE A 48 -12.22 -3.71 -14.62
CA ILE A 48 -11.43 -4.90 -14.24
C ILE A 48 -10.55 -4.58 -13.03
N ALA A 49 -9.89 -3.43 -13.01
CA ALA A 49 -9.10 -2.97 -11.87
C ALA A 49 -9.98 -2.81 -10.61
N LEU A 50 -11.13 -2.15 -10.74
CA LEU A 50 -12.06 -1.92 -9.64
C LEU A 50 -12.54 -3.22 -9.04
N ILE A 51 -13.10 -4.12 -9.85
CA ILE A 51 -13.61 -5.41 -9.36
C ILE A 51 -12.45 -6.26 -8.84
N GLY A 52 -11.36 -6.34 -9.60
CA GLY A 52 -10.19 -7.14 -9.29
C GLY A 52 -9.46 -6.71 -8.01
N PHE A 53 -9.59 -5.46 -7.57
CA PHE A 53 -9.01 -4.99 -6.30
C PHE A 53 -10.04 -4.81 -5.18
N LEU A 54 -11.30 -4.53 -5.49
CA LEU A 54 -12.37 -4.45 -4.49
C LEU A 54 -12.70 -5.82 -3.90
N VAL A 55 -12.84 -6.85 -4.73
CA VAL A 55 -13.15 -8.22 -4.28
C VAL A 55 -12.11 -8.71 -3.25
N PRO A 56 -10.79 -8.72 -3.52
CA PRO A 56 -9.82 -9.17 -2.54
C PRO A 56 -9.74 -8.25 -1.31
N THR A 57 -10.01 -6.95 -1.44
CA THR A 57 -10.16 -6.05 -0.27
C THR A 57 -11.27 -6.53 0.64
N VAL A 58 -12.45 -6.81 0.08
CA VAL A 58 -13.62 -7.29 0.84
C VAL A 58 -13.33 -8.66 1.48
N LEU A 59 -12.70 -9.58 0.75
CA LEU A 59 -12.29 -10.88 1.31
C LEU A 59 -11.34 -10.72 2.50
N ALA A 60 -10.35 -9.82 2.39
CA ALA A 60 -9.43 -9.53 3.48
C ALA A 60 -10.14 -8.91 4.69
N LEU A 61 -11.07 -7.98 4.46
CA LEU A 61 -11.89 -7.39 5.52
C LEU A 61 -12.75 -8.44 6.22
N ILE A 62 -13.42 -9.32 5.47
CA ILE A 62 -14.20 -10.44 6.04
C ILE A 62 -13.33 -11.35 6.90
N ALA A 63 -12.10 -11.64 6.46
CA ALA A 63 -11.17 -12.51 7.19
C ALA A 63 -10.64 -11.88 8.49
N VAL A 64 -10.61 -10.54 8.57
CA VAL A 64 -9.89 -9.80 9.62
C VAL A 64 -10.82 -9.11 10.60
N ILE A 65 -11.90 -8.47 10.15
CA ILE A 65 -12.83 -7.70 11.01
C ILE A 65 -13.28 -8.48 12.24
N PRO A 66 -13.69 -9.77 12.14
CA PRO A 66 -14.15 -10.53 13.31
C PRO A 66 -13.07 -10.83 14.35
N THR A 67 -11.81 -10.56 14.03
CA THR A 67 -10.64 -10.91 14.86
C THR A 67 -9.92 -9.71 15.44
N LEU A 68 -10.30 -8.50 14.99
CA LEU A 68 -9.71 -7.27 15.45
C LEU A 68 -10.49 -6.67 16.62
N PRO A 69 -9.79 -6.16 17.64
CA PRO A 69 -10.45 -5.39 18.69
C PRO A 69 -11.02 -4.10 18.10
N VAL A 70 -12.08 -3.57 18.74
CA VAL A 70 -12.78 -2.34 18.31
C VAL A 70 -11.82 -1.17 18.10
N ARG A 71 -10.75 -1.07 18.91
CA ARG A 71 -9.75 -0.01 18.78
C ARG A 71 -8.96 -0.09 17.48
N THR A 72 -8.63 -1.30 17.01
CA THR A 72 -7.96 -1.48 15.72
C THR A 72 -8.92 -1.19 14.58
N LEU A 73 -10.18 -1.61 14.68
CA LEU A 73 -11.20 -1.27 13.69
C LEU A 73 -11.38 0.25 13.58
N ALA A 74 -11.33 0.98 14.70
CA ALA A 74 -11.39 2.44 14.71
C ALA A 74 -10.10 3.09 14.16
N LEU A 75 -8.95 2.44 14.27
CA LEU A 75 -7.68 2.94 13.71
C LEU A 75 -7.65 2.86 12.18
N MET A 76 -8.33 1.86 11.58
CA MET A 76 -8.31 1.68 10.12
C MET A 76 -8.79 2.94 9.37
N PRO A 77 -9.96 3.54 9.64
CA PRO A 77 -10.38 4.78 8.98
C PRO A 77 -9.39 5.95 9.17
N VAL A 78 -8.84 6.11 10.38
CA VAL A 78 -7.84 7.16 10.68
C VAL A 78 -6.59 6.95 9.84
N ALA A 79 -6.14 5.71 9.70
CA ALA A 79 -5.03 5.34 8.83
C ALA A 79 -5.31 5.66 7.35
N LEU A 80 -6.53 5.41 6.87
CA LEU A 80 -6.91 5.78 5.50
C LEU A 80 -6.82 7.29 5.28
N VAL A 81 -7.41 8.07 6.20
CA VAL A 81 -7.41 9.54 6.11
C VAL A 81 -5.99 10.09 6.14
N LEU A 82 -5.13 9.58 7.03
CA LEU A 82 -3.72 9.97 7.09
C LEU A 82 -3.00 9.73 5.77
N ASN A 83 -3.14 8.52 5.21
CA ASN A 83 -2.53 8.15 3.93
C ASN A 83 -2.99 9.09 2.81
N ILE A 84 -4.30 9.30 2.69
CA ILE A 84 -4.90 10.10 1.61
C ILE A 84 -4.51 11.56 1.75
N VAL A 85 -4.62 12.15 2.94
CA VAL A 85 -4.31 13.57 3.15
C VAL A 85 -2.83 13.83 2.90
N VAL A 86 -1.93 13.06 3.51
CA VAL A 86 -0.48 13.28 3.33
C VAL A 86 -0.07 12.99 1.89
N GLY A 87 -0.55 11.88 1.31
CA GLY A 87 -0.25 11.52 -0.07
C GLY A 87 -0.77 12.53 -1.10
N GLN A 88 -1.96 13.09 -0.87
CA GLN A 88 -2.49 14.17 -1.72
C GLN A 88 -1.67 15.45 -1.58
N VAL A 89 -1.34 15.87 -0.36
CA VAL A 89 -0.50 17.06 -0.13
C VAL A 89 0.85 16.91 -0.84
N VAL A 90 1.52 15.79 -0.65
CA VAL A 90 2.84 15.53 -1.25
C VAL A 90 2.77 15.39 -2.76
N GLY A 91 1.75 14.69 -3.29
CA GLY A 91 1.61 14.44 -4.72
C GLY A 91 1.21 15.67 -5.52
N THR A 92 0.41 16.58 -4.93
CA THR A 92 -0.28 17.66 -5.68
C THR A 92 0.16 19.08 -5.30
N MET A 93 0.58 19.35 -4.06
CA MET A 93 0.78 20.72 -3.58
C MET A 93 2.17 21.26 -3.88
N GLY A 94 2.59 21.33 -5.15
CA GLY A 94 3.77 22.09 -5.62
C GLY A 94 5.11 21.83 -4.90
N LEU A 95 5.16 20.86 -3.99
CA LEU A 95 6.29 20.48 -3.19
C LEU A 95 7.16 19.60 -4.09
N PRO A 96 8.40 20.00 -4.39
CA PRO A 96 9.29 19.23 -5.25
C PRO A 96 9.88 18.03 -4.47
N LEU A 97 9.06 17.37 -3.64
CA LEU A 97 9.47 16.23 -2.84
C LEU A 97 9.31 14.97 -3.71
N PRO A 98 10.40 14.27 -4.07
CA PRO A 98 10.33 13.10 -4.92
C PRO A 98 9.93 11.84 -4.13
N LEU A 99 8.88 11.94 -3.32
CA LEU A 99 8.36 10.91 -2.41
C LEU A 99 6.83 10.89 -2.44
N TYR A 100 6.19 9.91 -1.81
CA TYR A 100 4.72 9.76 -1.80
C TYR A 100 4.13 9.95 -0.40
N LEU A 101 4.78 9.40 0.64
CA LEU A 101 4.43 9.51 2.05
C LEU A 101 2.97 9.09 2.36
N ASP A 102 2.49 8.10 1.63
CA ASP A 102 1.08 7.75 1.50
C ASP A 102 0.68 6.42 2.17
N SER A 103 1.57 5.90 3.01
CA SER A 103 1.44 4.54 3.58
C SER A 103 1.75 4.47 5.07
N PHE A 104 1.85 5.61 5.76
CA PHE A 104 2.03 5.64 7.22
C PHE A 104 0.96 4.85 7.97
N GLY A 105 -0.31 5.07 7.63
CA GLY A 105 -1.43 4.38 8.26
C GLY A 105 -1.44 2.89 7.93
N THR A 106 -1.14 2.53 6.68
CA THR A 106 -1.09 1.14 6.22
C THR A 106 0.00 0.34 6.93
N VAL A 107 1.20 0.90 7.02
CA VAL A 107 2.33 0.30 7.74
C VAL A 107 2.03 0.23 9.23
N LEU A 108 1.47 1.29 9.83
CA LEU A 108 1.10 1.31 11.25
C LEU A 108 0.09 0.20 11.59
N VAL A 109 -0.99 0.06 10.81
CA VAL A 109 -1.99 -1.00 11.03
C VAL A 109 -1.36 -2.38 10.80
N GLY A 110 -0.57 -2.56 9.74
CA GLY A 110 0.14 -3.82 9.50
C GLY A 110 1.01 -4.24 10.68
N VAL A 111 1.77 -3.31 11.25
CA VAL A 111 2.65 -3.58 12.39
C VAL A 111 1.87 -3.89 13.67
N LEU A 112 0.81 -3.13 13.97
CA LEU A 112 0.03 -3.30 15.20
C LEU A 112 -0.89 -4.52 15.17
N ALA A 113 -1.58 -4.73 14.04
CA ALA A 113 -2.68 -5.68 13.90
C ALA A 113 -2.33 -6.91 13.05
N GLY A 114 -1.16 -6.92 12.40
CA GLY A 114 -0.65 -8.04 11.62
C GLY A 114 -0.91 -7.93 10.11
N PRO A 115 -0.38 -8.90 9.35
CA PRO A 115 -0.28 -8.83 7.89
C PRO A 115 -1.63 -8.72 7.19
N ALA A 116 -2.62 -9.51 7.60
CA ALA A 116 -3.94 -9.47 6.98
C ALA A 116 -4.66 -8.14 7.22
N ALA A 117 -4.49 -7.52 8.40
CA ALA A 117 -5.05 -6.21 8.69
C ALA A 117 -4.36 -5.11 7.87
N GLY A 118 -3.03 -5.15 7.75
CA GLY A 118 -2.30 -4.23 6.88
C GLY A 118 -2.72 -4.36 5.41
N LEU A 119 -2.86 -5.59 4.89
CA LEU A 119 -3.37 -5.84 3.55
C LEU A 119 -4.75 -5.23 3.33
N ALA A 120 -5.68 -5.46 4.27
CA ALA A 120 -7.02 -4.91 4.22
C ALA A 120 -7.02 -3.37 4.27
N THR A 121 -6.20 -2.76 5.14
CA THR A 121 -6.05 -1.30 5.21
C THR A 121 -5.49 -0.72 3.93
N GLY A 122 -4.44 -1.32 3.36
CA GLY A 122 -3.84 -0.86 2.11
C GLY A 122 -4.82 -0.93 0.94
N GLY A 123 -5.49 -2.08 0.77
CA GLY A 123 -6.54 -2.24 -0.23
C GLY A 123 -7.67 -1.22 -0.08
N LEU A 124 -8.17 -1.06 1.15
CA LEU A 124 -9.23 -0.10 1.44
C LEU A 124 -8.78 1.35 1.21
N SER A 125 -7.52 1.70 1.51
CA SER A 125 -6.97 3.02 1.20
C SER A 125 -7.05 3.31 -0.29
N ALA A 126 -6.63 2.36 -1.14
CA ALA A 126 -6.68 2.54 -2.59
C ALA A 126 -8.12 2.66 -3.10
N MET A 127 -9.05 1.86 -2.57
CA MET A 127 -10.46 1.92 -2.99
C MET A 127 -11.12 3.24 -2.61
N VAL A 128 -10.90 3.73 -1.39
CA VAL A 128 -11.47 5.00 -0.94
C VAL A 128 -10.83 6.16 -1.69
N TRP A 129 -9.50 6.19 -1.80
CA TRP A 129 -8.80 7.27 -2.50
C TRP A 129 -9.15 7.32 -3.99
N GLY A 130 -9.29 6.16 -4.62
CA GLY A 130 -9.70 6.03 -6.02
C GLY A 130 -10.98 6.79 -6.35
N THR A 131 -11.90 6.97 -5.38
CA THR A 131 -13.18 7.65 -5.64
C THR A 131 -13.05 9.13 -5.97
N PHE A 132 -11.92 9.76 -5.60
CA PHE A 132 -11.61 11.16 -5.93
C PHE A 132 -10.29 11.31 -6.67
N ASN A 133 -9.47 10.26 -6.77
CA ASN A 133 -8.32 10.18 -7.66
C ASN A 133 -8.28 8.80 -8.34
N PRO A 134 -8.99 8.61 -9.47
CA PRO A 134 -9.18 7.29 -10.08
C PRO A 134 -7.89 6.56 -10.46
N THR A 135 -6.81 7.30 -10.75
CA THR A 135 -5.49 6.73 -11.07
C THR A 135 -4.94 5.80 -9.97
N ILE A 136 -5.31 6.03 -8.70
CA ILE A 136 -4.86 5.25 -7.55
C ILE A 136 -5.30 3.79 -7.62
N ILE A 137 -6.38 3.49 -8.34
CA ILE A 137 -6.93 2.14 -8.43
C ILE A 137 -5.92 1.14 -9.01
N CYS A 138 -5.12 1.55 -9.99
CA CYS A 138 -4.11 0.71 -10.62
C CYS A 138 -2.95 0.36 -9.68
N PHE A 139 -2.74 1.15 -8.62
CA PHE A 139 -1.70 0.93 -7.63
C PHE A 139 -2.18 0.10 -6.43
N ALA A 140 -3.46 -0.29 -6.37
CA ALA A 140 -4.05 -0.94 -5.19
C ALA A 140 -3.29 -2.20 -4.72
N ALA A 141 -2.75 -3.00 -5.65
CA ALA A 141 -1.92 -4.15 -5.33
C ALA A 141 -0.65 -3.75 -4.55
N GLY A 142 -0.02 -2.61 -4.88
CA GLY A 142 1.12 -2.07 -4.15
C GLY A 142 0.76 -1.62 -2.73
N TYR A 143 -0.38 -0.95 -2.54
CA TYR A 143 -0.87 -0.58 -1.20
C TYR A 143 -1.15 -1.82 -0.34
N ALA A 144 -1.85 -2.81 -0.89
CA ALA A 144 -2.15 -4.06 -0.21
C ALA A 144 -0.87 -4.84 0.13
N LEU A 145 0.08 -4.93 -0.80
CA LEU A 145 1.39 -5.56 -0.60
C LEU A 145 2.17 -4.88 0.52
N MET A 146 2.21 -3.55 0.55
CA MET A 146 2.97 -2.82 1.57
C MET A 146 2.43 -3.08 2.98
N GLY A 147 1.10 -3.09 3.14
CA GLY A 147 0.47 -3.42 4.41
C GLY A 147 0.69 -4.87 4.84
N LEU A 148 0.59 -5.81 3.91
CA LEU A 148 0.91 -7.22 4.15
C LEU A 148 2.37 -7.38 4.62
N ALA A 149 3.31 -6.82 3.86
CA ALA A 149 4.73 -6.94 4.10
C ALA A 149 5.15 -6.29 5.42
N ALA A 150 4.67 -5.09 5.71
CA ALA A 150 4.89 -4.42 6.99
C ALA A 150 4.43 -5.27 8.18
N GLY A 151 3.26 -5.92 8.06
CA GLY A 151 2.75 -6.81 9.09
C GLY A 151 3.51 -8.12 9.23
N LEU A 152 4.11 -8.66 8.16
CA LEU A 152 5.00 -9.82 8.21
C LEU A 152 6.30 -9.50 8.96
N VAL A 153 6.85 -8.31 8.74
CA VAL A 153 8.09 -7.87 9.41
C VAL A 153 7.86 -7.14 10.73
N ARG A 154 6.63 -7.14 11.27
CA ARG A 154 6.24 -6.37 12.48
C ARG A 154 7.16 -6.57 13.69
N LYS A 155 7.74 -7.76 13.86
CA LYS A 155 8.67 -8.06 14.97
C LYS A 155 9.95 -7.23 14.90
N LEU A 156 10.37 -6.79 13.70
CA LEU A 156 11.54 -5.92 13.55
C LEU A 156 11.31 -4.53 14.15
N PHE A 157 10.06 -4.07 14.26
CA PHE A 157 9.74 -2.77 14.86
C PHE A 157 9.97 -2.73 16.37
N GLU A 158 10.11 -3.89 17.02
CA GLU A 158 10.52 -4.02 18.42
C GLU A 158 12.05 -4.04 18.59
N SER A 159 12.81 -4.10 17.48
CA SER A 159 14.27 -4.10 17.44
C SER A 159 14.83 -2.68 17.18
N SER A 160 16.16 -2.59 17.02
CA SER A 160 16.88 -1.37 16.65
C SER A 160 16.44 -0.78 15.31
N TRP A 161 16.46 0.56 15.21
CA TRP A 161 16.03 1.34 14.04
C TRP A 161 16.69 0.89 12.73
N TRP A 162 17.97 0.48 12.75
CA TRP A 162 18.69 0.08 11.54
C TRP A 162 18.15 -1.20 10.91
N LYS A 163 17.60 -2.15 11.71
CA LYS A 163 16.95 -3.35 11.16
C LYS A 163 15.65 -2.98 10.43
N VAL A 164 14.92 -2.01 10.98
CA VAL A 164 13.73 -1.44 10.35
C VAL A 164 14.11 -0.69 9.07
N ALA A 165 15.20 0.08 9.08
CA ALA A 165 15.71 0.77 7.91
C ALA A 165 16.07 -0.20 6.77
N ILE A 166 16.78 -1.30 7.06
CA ILE A 166 17.09 -2.33 6.05
C ILE A 166 15.81 -2.95 5.51
N ALA A 167 14.87 -3.34 6.37
CA ALA A 167 13.58 -3.88 5.93
C ALA A 167 12.82 -2.88 5.06
N ALA A 168 12.84 -1.60 5.42
CA ALA A 168 12.19 -0.53 4.69
C ALA A 168 12.79 -0.34 3.28
N LEU A 169 14.11 -0.39 3.15
CA LEU A 169 14.79 -0.30 1.85
C LEU A 169 14.45 -1.50 0.95
N VAL A 170 14.46 -2.72 1.51
CA VAL A 170 14.10 -3.94 0.76
C VAL A 170 12.63 -3.90 0.32
N LEU A 171 11.72 -3.56 1.23
CA LEU A 171 10.29 -3.49 0.92
C LEU A 171 9.94 -2.30 0.04
N GLY A 172 10.66 -1.18 0.14
CA GLY A 172 10.52 -0.06 -0.78
C GLY A 172 11.06 -0.37 -2.17
N PHE A 173 12.12 -1.16 -2.30
CA PHE A 173 12.53 -1.67 -3.60
C PHE A 173 11.49 -2.63 -4.18
N LEU A 174 10.90 -3.51 -3.36
CA LEU A 174 9.79 -4.36 -3.79
C LEU A 174 8.56 -3.53 -4.21
N SER A 175 8.24 -2.45 -3.49
CA SER A 175 7.22 -1.48 -3.89
C SER A 175 7.50 -0.92 -5.27
N ALA A 176 8.76 -0.52 -5.52
CA ALA A 176 9.19 0.01 -6.80
C ALA A 176 8.98 -0.97 -7.96
N LEU A 177 9.22 -2.26 -7.74
CA LEU A 177 9.00 -3.31 -8.75
C LEU A 177 7.51 -3.48 -9.11
N VAL A 178 6.60 -3.14 -8.19
CA VAL A 178 5.16 -3.23 -8.39
C VAL A 178 4.58 -1.93 -8.95
N SER A 179 5.10 -0.78 -8.51
CA SER A 179 4.62 0.55 -8.90
C SER A 179 5.17 1.01 -10.26
N ALA A 180 6.44 0.72 -10.59
CA ALA A 180 7.08 1.20 -11.82
C ALA A 180 6.41 0.70 -13.11
N PRO A 181 6.01 -0.59 -13.25
CA PRO A 181 5.33 -1.05 -14.45
C PRO A 181 3.96 -0.40 -14.61
N VAL A 182 3.24 -0.16 -13.51
CA VAL A 182 1.96 0.55 -13.54
C VAL A 182 2.16 1.99 -14.02
N ALA A 183 3.10 2.73 -13.43
CA ALA A 183 3.44 4.08 -13.85
C ALA A 183 3.85 4.13 -15.32
N SER A 184 4.76 3.26 -15.75
CA SER A 184 5.28 3.33 -17.11
C SER A 184 4.31 2.81 -18.18
N PHE A 185 3.63 1.68 -17.95
CA PHE A 185 2.88 1.00 -19.01
C PHE A 185 1.41 1.42 -19.09
N ILE A 186 0.83 1.87 -17.98
CA ILE A 186 -0.58 2.30 -17.93
C ILE A 186 -0.67 3.82 -18.08
N PHE A 187 0.22 4.56 -17.42
CA PHE A 187 0.16 6.03 -17.39
C PHE A 187 1.20 6.70 -18.30
N GLY A 188 2.11 5.94 -18.92
CA GLY A 188 3.19 6.50 -19.73
C GLY A 188 4.19 7.36 -18.95
N GLY A 189 4.13 7.37 -17.61
CA GLY A 189 4.83 8.33 -16.77
C GLY A 189 4.41 8.27 -15.30
N THR A 190 4.97 9.14 -14.47
CA THR A 190 4.63 9.22 -13.04
C THR A 190 3.59 10.30 -12.79
N ALA A 191 2.65 10.05 -11.88
CA ALA A 191 1.56 10.97 -11.57
C ALA A 191 1.96 12.10 -10.59
N GLY A 192 3.06 11.94 -9.85
CA GLY A 192 3.48 12.90 -8.82
C GLY A 192 4.29 14.06 -9.39
N THR A 193 4.01 15.28 -8.91
CA THR A 193 4.77 16.48 -9.28
C THR A 193 6.27 16.34 -8.96
N GLY A 194 6.60 15.97 -7.72
CA GLY A 194 7.99 15.78 -7.30
C GLY A 194 8.68 14.56 -7.90
N THR A 195 7.96 13.44 -8.06
CA THR A 195 8.51 12.25 -8.72
C THR A 195 8.72 12.49 -10.21
N GLY A 196 7.87 13.29 -10.85
CA GLY A 196 8.03 13.74 -12.24
C GLY A 196 9.34 14.49 -12.47
N LEU A 197 9.79 15.28 -11.49
CA LEU A 197 11.10 15.96 -11.57
C LEU A 197 12.26 14.97 -11.64
N LEU A 198 12.21 13.86 -10.91
CA LEU A 198 13.24 12.81 -11.03
C LEU A 198 13.19 12.13 -12.40
N VAL A 199 12.00 11.86 -12.93
CA VAL A 199 11.85 11.31 -14.29
C VAL A 199 12.48 12.25 -15.31
N SER A 200 12.16 13.55 -15.26
CA SER A 200 12.76 14.56 -16.15
C SER A 200 14.27 14.69 -15.96
N ALA A 201 14.77 14.59 -14.72
CA ALA A 201 16.20 14.59 -14.44
C ALA A 201 16.92 13.38 -15.04
N TYR A 202 16.33 12.17 -14.97
CA TYR A 202 16.92 11.00 -15.62
C TYR A 202 16.88 11.09 -17.14
N GLN A 203 15.83 11.69 -17.72
CA GLN A 203 15.76 11.94 -19.16
C GLN A 203 16.80 12.95 -19.64
N SER A 204 17.08 14.00 -18.86
CA SER A 204 18.14 14.95 -19.20
C SER A 204 19.54 14.32 -19.17
N LEU A 205 19.70 13.22 -18.43
CA LEU A 205 20.90 12.36 -18.44
C LEU A 205 20.90 11.33 -19.58
N GLY A 206 19.91 11.37 -20.48
CA GLY A 206 19.82 10.50 -21.67
C GLY A 206 19.03 9.20 -21.47
N ALA A 207 18.35 9.01 -20.33
CA ALA A 207 17.50 7.84 -20.13
C ALA A 207 16.23 7.89 -21.00
N SER A 208 15.80 6.74 -21.53
CA SER A 208 14.49 6.61 -22.19
C SER A 208 13.34 6.87 -21.19
N GLN A 209 12.13 7.19 -21.67
CA GLN A 209 10.94 7.41 -20.83
C GLN A 209 10.75 6.27 -19.82
N THR A 210 10.70 5.02 -20.29
CA THR A 210 10.52 3.84 -19.44
C THR A 210 11.67 3.69 -18.44
N THR A 211 12.92 3.81 -18.89
CA THR A 211 14.09 3.71 -18.00
C THR A 211 14.05 4.77 -16.91
N ALA A 212 13.67 6.01 -17.25
CA ALA A 212 13.58 7.11 -16.32
C ALA A 212 12.50 6.88 -15.24
N VAL A 213 11.33 6.35 -15.61
CA VAL A 213 10.27 5.97 -14.65
C VAL A 213 10.74 4.88 -13.70
N PHE A 214 11.40 3.83 -14.22
CA PHE A 214 11.92 2.76 -13.38
C PHE A 214 13.02 3.25 -12.43
N LEU A 215 13.97 4.05 -12.92
CA LEU A 215 15.02 4.66 -12.08
C LEU A 215 14.41 5.57 -11.01
N GLN A 216 13.37 6.33 -11.35
CA GLN A 216 12.64 7.14 -10.38
C GLN A 216 12.02 6.28 -9.29
N SER A 217 11.25 5.25 -9.62
CA SER A 217 10.65 4.37 -8.61
C SER A 217 11.71 3.67 -7.76
N TRP A 218 12.80 3.20 -8.37
CA TRP A 218 13.90 2.55 -7.64
C TRP A 218 14.67 3.50 -6.72
N THR A 219 14.55 4.81 -6.94
CA THR A 219 15.14 5.84 -6.08
C THR A 219 14.15 6.29 -5.00
N SER A 220 12.95 6.70 -5.41
CA SER A 220 11.94 7.28 -4.55
C SER A 220 11.30 6.28 -3.61
N ASP A 221 10.85 5.12 -4.09
CA ASP A 221 10.08 4.18 -3.26
C ASP A 221 10.91 3.63 -2.09
N PRO A 222 12.21 3.25 -2.24
CA PRO A 222 13.04 2.89 -1.09
C PRO A 222 13.22 3.99 -0.07
N LEU A 223 13.46 5.24 -0.51
CA LEU A 223 13.61 6.39 0.37
C LEU A 223 12.29 6.74 1.08
N ASP A 224 11.19 6.64 0.35
CA ASP A 224 9.84 6.82 0.86
C ASP A 224 9.55 5.84 1.98
N LYS A 225 9.74 4.54 1.73
CA LYS A 225 9.50 3.50 2.75
C LYS A 225 10.47 3.61 3.89
N LEU A 226 11.73 4.01 3.67
CA LEU A 226 12.67 4.30 4.76
C LEU A 226 12.11 5.33 5.73
N ILE A 227 11.62 6.47 5.21
CA ILE A 227 11.03 7.53 6.05
C ILE A 227 9.77 7.02 6.74
N VAL A 228 8.84 6.42 5.99
CA VAL A 228 7.57 5.91 6.53
C VAL A 228 7.80 4.90 7.65
N PHE A 229 8.67 3.91 7.44
CA PHE A 229 8.94 2.87 8.41
C PHE A 229 9.65 3.41 9.65
N LEU A 230 10.60 4.34 9.50
CA LEU A 230 11.30 4.93 10.65
C LEU A 230 10.37 5.80 11.50
N VAL A 231 9.49 6.58 10.88
CA VAL A 231 8.46 7.35 11.61
C VAL A 231 7.51 6.39 12.33
N VAL A 232 7.01 5.34 11.66
CA VAL A 232 6.16 4.33 12.31
C VAL A 232 6.92 3.65 13.45
N TRP A 233 8.22 3.36 13.29
CA TRP A 233 9.05 2.81 14.37
C TRP A 233 9.11 3.73 15.58
N VAL A 234 9.31 5.04 15.38
CA VAL A 234 9.26 6.04 16.48
C VAL A 234 7.87 6.06 17.12
N VAL A 235 6.79 6.09 16.34
CA VAL A 235 5.41 6.08 16.84
C VAL A 235 5.16 4.83 17.69
N ILE A 236 5.51 3.66 17.18
CA ILE A 236 5.41 2.41 17.92
C ILE A 236 6.19 2.54 19.22
N ARG A 237 7.48 2.90 19.19
CA ARG A 237 8.36 3.04 20.37
C ARG A 237 7.80 4.00 21.43
N SER A 238 7.14 5.07 21.02
CA SER A 238 6.52 6.06 21.91
C SER A 238 5.22 5.58 22.56
N LEU A 239 4.55 4.57 22.01
CA LEU A 239 3.33 4.01 22.63
C LEU A 239 3.68 3.13 23.84
N PRO A 240 3.00 3.31 25.00
CA PRO A 240 3.11 2.40 26.13
C PRO A 240 2.73 0.96 25.75
N GLU A 241 3.39 -0.04 26.33
CA GLU A 241 3.13 -1.46 26.01
C GLU A 241 1.66 -1.86 26.16
N ARG A 242 0.98 -1.30 27.18
CA ARG A 242 -0.46 -1.52 27.43
C ARG A 242 -1.31 -1.06 26.24
N SER A 243 -0.98 0.10 25.65
CA SER A 243 -1.68 0.62 24.48
C SER A 243 -1.46 -0.26 23.26
N ARG A 244 -0.21 -0.71 23.01
CA ARG A 244 0.10 -1.59 21.88
C ARG A 244 -0.65 -2.92 21.93
N ARG A 245 -0.70 -3.56 23.11
CA ARG A 245 -1.41 -4.84 23.31
C ARG A 245 -2.91 -4.74 23.01
N THR A 246 -3.50 -3.55 23.14
CA THR A 246 -4.93 -3.36 22.86
C THR A 246 -5.26 -3.35 21.36
N PHE A 247 -4.25 -3.24 20.49
CA PHE A 247 -4.44 -3.29 19.04
C PHE A 247 -4.14 -4.67 18.43
N ALA A 248 -3.56 -5.59 19.21
CA ALA A 248 -3.27 -6.94 18.76
C ALA A 248 -4.58 -7.73 18.55
N PRO A 249 -4.65 -8.62 17.55
CA PRO A 249 -5.80 -9.52 17.37
C PRO A 249 -6.02 -10.39 18.61
N ASP A 250 -7.27 -10.73 18.90
CA ASP A 250 -7.62 -11.50 20.10
C ASP A 250 -6.98 -12.90 20.07
N ALA A 251 -6.23 -13.23 21.13
CA ALA A 251 -5.50 -14.51 21.28
C ALA A 251 -6.41 -15.74 21.41
N VAL A 252 -7.73 -15.55 21.51
CA VAL A 252 -8.72 -16.63 21.70
C VAL A 252 -8.80 -17.59 20.49
N THR A 253 -8.17 -17.25 19.36
CA THR A 253 -8.15 -18.08 18.14
C THR A 253 -6.84 -18.82 17.86
N ALA A 254 -5.87 -18.81 18.80
CA ALA A 254 -4.57 -19.46 18.63
C ALA A 254 -4.42 -20.83 19.33
N LYS A 255 -5.54 -21.47 19.70
CA LYS A 255 -5.57 -22.85 20.21
C LYS A 255 -6.51 -23.70 19.36
#